data_AF-Q6XHS5-F1
#
_entry.id   AF-Q6XHS5-F1
#
_cell.length_a   1.000
_cell.length_b   1.000
_cell.length_c   1.000
_cell.angle_alpha   90.00
_cell.angle_beta   90.00
_cell.angle_gamma   90.00
#
_symmetry.space_group_name_H-M   'P 1'
#
loop_
_entity.id
_entity.type
_entity.pdbx_description
1 polymer ?
#
loop_
_entity_poly.entity_id
_entity_poly.type
_entity_poly.pdbx_seq_one_letter_code
_entity_poly.pdbx_strand_id
1 'polypeptide(L)' 'LILRYGHQVETHYAFTADGYKLCLHRIPRPGAIPVMLVHGLMASSASWVQFGPSQGLAYILSQ' A
#
# COMPACT_ATOMS: atom_id res chain seq x y z
N LEU A 1 -4.60 6.50 -6.64
CA LEU A 1 -3.20 6.97 -6.76
C LEU A 1 -2.33 6.01 -7.56
N ILE A 2 -2.30 4.72 -7.21
CA ILE A 2 -1.44 3.71 -7.85
C ILE A 2 -1.78 3.46 -9.33
N LEU A 3 -3.05 3.15 -9.64
CA LEU A 3 -3.50 2.88 -11.02
C LEU A 3 -3.18 4.01 -12.02
N ARG A 4 -3.15 5.27 -11.56
CA ARG A 4 -2.81 6.43 -12.41
C ARG A 4 -1.44 6.30 -13.05
N TYR A 5 -0.52 5.59 -12.42
CA TYR A 5 0.84 5.38 -12.89
C TYR A 5 1.04 3.99 -13.54
N GLY A 6 -0.03 3.27 -13.87
CA GLY A 6 0.04 1.98 -14.57
C GLY A 6 0.45 0.77 -13.71
N HIS A 7 0.67 0.97 -12.40
CA HIS A 7 0.96 -0.14 -11.49
C HIS A 7 -0.30 -0.93 -11.16
N GLN A 8 -0.17 -2.26 -11.05
CA GLN A 8 -1.23 -3.10 -10.50
C GLN A 8 -1.48 -2.75 -9.03
N VAL A 9 -2.73 -2.86 -8.59
CA VAL A 9 -3.11 -2.66 -7.21
C VAL A 9 -4.20 -3.65 -6.83
N GLU A 10 -4.11 -4.15 -5.62
CA GLU A 10 -5.14 -4.96 -4.97
C GLU A 10 -5.64 -4.22 -3.72
N THR A 11 -6.93 -4.38 -3.43
CA THR A 11 -7.54 -3.91 -2.17
C THR A 11 -8.02 -5.12 -1.40
N HIS A 12 -7.57 -5.24 -0.16
CA HIS A 12 -7.92 -6.31 0.77
C HIS A 12 -8.58 -5.74 2.01
N TYR A 13 -9.35 -6.56 2.71
CA TYR A 13 -9.93 -6.19 4.00
C TYR A 13 -9.55 -7.21 5.07
N ALA A 14 -9.06 -6.73 6.20
CA ALA A 14 -8.80 -7.53 7.39
C ALA A 14 -9.78 -7.12 8.50
N PHE A 15 -10.18 -8.08 9.32
CA PHE A 15 -11.08 -7.85 10.45
C PHE A 15 -10.31 -8.08 11.73
N THR A 16 -10.34 -7.11 12.63
CA THR A 16 -9.75 -7.23 13.97
C THR A 16 -10.69 -7.98 14.90
N ALA A 17 -10.15 -8.50 16.02
CA ALA A 17 -10.95 -9.26 17.00
C ALA A 17 -12.06 -8.43 17.65
N ASP A 18 -11.88 -7.12 17.74
CA ASP A 18 -12.84 -6.14 18.26
C ASP A 18 -13.78 -5.57 17.17
N GLY A 19 -13.75 -6.13 15.96
CA GLY A 19 -14.76 -5.88 14.93
C GLY A 19 -14.45 -4.75 13.94
N TYR A 20 -13.25 -4.16 13.97
CA TYR A 20 -12.86 -3.17 12.98
C TYR A 20 -12.54 -3.81 11.64
N LYS A 21 -13.03 -3.19 10.56
CA LYS A 21 -12.71 -3.56 9.17
C LYS A 21 -11.59 -2.66 8.65
N LEU A 22 -10.38 -3.18 8.59
CA LEU A 22 -9.20 -2.48 8.07
C LEU A 22 -9.11 -2.66 6.56
N CYS A 23 -8.86 -1.57 5.83
CA CYS A 23 -8.61 -1.59 4.39
C CYS A 23 -7.11 -1.59 4.12
N LEU A 24 -6.62 -2.58 3.38
CA LEU A 24 -5.22 -2.73 2.99
C LEU A 24 -5.09 -2.54 1.48
N HIS A 25 -4.03 -1.85 1.06
CA HIS A 25 -3.69 -1.65 -0.33
C HIS A 25 -2.37 -2.34 -0.63
N ARG A 26 -2.30 -3.13 -1.70
CA ARG A 26 -1.11 -3.89 -2.08
C ARG A 26 -0.73 -3.58 -3.52
N ILE A 27 0.54 -3.26 -3.75
CA ILE A 27 1.15 -3.32 -5.09
C ILE A 27 1.75 -4.73 -5.21
N PRO A 28 1.14 -5.63 -6.01
CA PRO A 28 1.54 -7.03 -6.02
C PRO A 28 2.84 -7.25 -6.77
N ARG A 29 3.71 -8.10 -6.21
CA ARG A 29 4.93 -8.61 -6.87
C ARG A 29 5.08 -10.11 -6.59
N PRO A 30 4.67 -11.00 -7.51
CA PRO A 30 4.74 -12.44 -7.33
C PRO A 30 6.18 -12.91 -7.04
N GLY A 31 6.35 -13.80 -6.05
CA GLY A 31 7.65 -14.35 -5.66
C GLY A 31 8.54 -13.43 -4.82
N ALA A 32 8.15 -12.17 -4.57
CA ALA A 32 8.90 -11.26 -3.72
C ALA A 32 8.53 -11.39 -2.24
N ILE A 33 9.46 -11.01 -1.35
CA ILE A 33 9.22 -10.92 0.08
C ILE A 33 8.23 -9.77 0.35
N PRO A 34 7.10 -10.01 1.04
CA PRO A 34 6.15 -8.94 1.38
C PRO A 34 6.76 -7.93 2.36
N VAL A 35 6.47 -6.65 2.13
CA VAL A 35 6.82 -5.54 3.03
C VAL A 35 5.54 -4.86 3.49
N MET A 36 5.33 -4.74 4.80
CA MET A 36 4.21 -4.01 5.39
C MET A 36 4.63 -2.57 5.70
N LEU A 37 3.89 -1.60 5.18
CA LEU A 37 4.10 -0.18 5.45
C LEU A 37 2.93 0.37 6.27
N VAL A 38 3.21 0.78 7.51
CA VAL A 38 2.22 1.33 8.44
C VAL A 38 2.48 2.83 8.61
N HIS A 39 1.47 3.64 8.35
CA HIS A 39 1.58 5.10 8.44
C HIS A 39 1.63 5.59 9.89
N GLY A 40 2.06 6.84 10.07
CA GLY A 40 2.09 7.51 11.38
C GLY A 40 0.76 8.17 11.78
N LEU A 41 0.85 9.09 12.75
CA LEU A 41 -0.28 9.86 13.27
C LEU A 41 -0.94 10.72 12.18
N MET A 42 -2.29 10.74 12.15
CA MET A 42 -3.10 11.52 11.20
C MET A 42 -2.76 11.28 9.72
N ALA A 43 -2.34 10.06 9.37
CA ALA A 43 -1.97 9.68 8.01
C ALA A 43 -2.79 8.48 7.51
N SER A 44 -2.48 8.02 6.30
CA SER A 44 -3.06 6.81 5.71
C SER A 44 -2.04 6.12 4.79
N SER A 45 -2.43 5.01 4.17
CA SER A 45 -1.62 4.33 3.14
C SER A 45 -1.23 5.22 1.95
N ALA A 46 -1.94 6.33 1.73
CA ALA A 46 -1.61 7.31 0.68
C ALA A 46 -0.20 7.90 0.83
N SER A 47 0.32 8.03 2.06
CA SER A 47 1.64 8.62 2.35
C SER A 47 2.78 7.92 1.60
N TRP A 48 2.63 6.63 1.31
CA TRP A 48 3.67 5.83 0.64
C TRP A 48 3.67 5.93 -0.89
N VAL A 49 2.63 6.52 -1.47
CA VAL A 49 2.41 6.57 -2.93
C VAL A 49 2.12 7.97 -3.47
N GLN A 50 1.85 8.96 -2.61
CA GLN A 50 1.41 10.29 -3.03
C GLN A 50 2.44 11.06 -3.86
N PHE A 51 3.73 10.78 -3.69
CA PHE A 51 4.83 11.45 -4.41
C PHE A 51 5.20 10.77 -5.75
N GLY A 52 4.42 9.78 -6.21
CA GLY A 52 4.59 9.14 -7.51
C GLY A 52 5.74 8.11 -7.58
N PRO A 53 5.94 7.45 -8.73
CA PRO A 53 6.81 6.26 -8.84
C PRO A 53 8.27 6.46 -8.50
N SER A 54 8.82 7.65 -8.71
CA SER A 54 10.23 7.96 -8.45
C SER A 54 10.55 8.27 -6.98
N GLN A 55 9.55 8.67 -6.18
CA GLN A 55 9.76 9.16 -4.81
C GLN A 55 8.88 8.47 -3.76
N GLY A 56 7.80 7.81 -4.17
CA GLY A 56 6.95 7.06 -3.25
C GLY A 56 7.62 5.75 -2.84
N LEU A 57 7.85 5.58 -1.54
CA LEU A 57 8.54 4.41 -0.99
C LEU A 57 7.89 3.08 -1.43
N ALA A 58 6.56 3.01 -1.49
CA ALA A 58 5.87 1.80 -1.93
C ALA A 58 6.20 1.45 -3.39
N TYR A 59 6.37 2.45 -4.26
CA TYR A 59 6.79 2.19 -5.65
C TYR A 59 8.22 1.69 -5.72
N ILE A 60 9.14 2.35 -5.01
CA ILE A 60 10.57 2.00 -4.97
C ILE A 60 10.76 0.54 -4.53
N LEU A 61 10.01 0.10 -3.52
CA LEU A 61 10.05 -1.28 -3.02
C LEU A 61 9.35 -2.30 -3.94
N SER A 62 8.42 -1.85 -4.79
CA SER A 62 7.62 -2.72 -5.66
C SER A 62 8.25 -3.04 -7.02
N GLN A 63 9.41 -2.44 -7.34
CA GLN A 63 10.19 -2.68 -8.56
C GLN A 63 10.97 -3.99 -8.49
#